data_AF-A0A7K1JF31-F1
#
_entry.id   AF-A0A7K1JF31-F1
#
_cell.length_a   1.000
_cell.length_b   1.000
_cell.length_c   1.000
_cell.angle_alpha   90.00
_cell.angle_beta   90.00
_cell.angle_gamma   90.00
#
_symmetry.space_group_name_H-M   'P 1'
#
loop_
_entity.id
_entity.type
_entity.pdbx_description
1 polymer ?
#
loop_
_entity_poly.entity_id
_entity_poly.type
_entity_poly.pdbx_seq_one_letter_code
_entity_poly.pdbx_strand_id
1 'polypeptide(L)' 'MTDELFDSLPLLVSVPVAARILGVSRSSGYKLTHSGELLSRRLGGRIYVVTQSLRDLGSA' A
#
# COMPACT_ATOMS: atom_id res chain seq x y z
N MET A 1 8.20 17.47 0.11
CA MET A 1 6.77 17.81 0.31
C MET A 1 5.83 16.61 0.15
N THR A 2 6.35 15.39 -0.05
CA THR A 2 5.58 14.16 -0.20
C THR A 2 5.17 13.51 1.14
N ASP A 3 5.78 13.92 2.25
CA ASP A 3 5.57 13.24 3.52
C ASP A 3 4.16 13.42 4.10
N GLU A 4 3.60 14.64 4.01
CA GLU A 4 2.31 14.98 4.63
C GLU A 4 1.13 14.13 4.12
N LEU A 5 1.20 13.65 2.88
CA LEU A 5 0.15 12.81 2.31
C LEU A 5 0.05 11.46 3.03
N PHE A 6 1.20 10.88 3.41
CA PHE A 6 1.26 9.60 4.10
C PHE A 6 1.10 9.74 5.61
N ASP A 7 1.41 10.90 6.19
CA ASP A 7 1.30 11.15 7.63
C ASP A 7 -0.15 11.16 8.12
N SER A 8 -1.10 11.44 7.23
CA SER A 8 -2.54 11.35 7.49
C SER A 8 -3.14 9.97 7.28
N LEU A 9 -2.38 9.02 6.71
CA LEU A 9 -2.86 7.66 6.45
C LEU A 9 -2.74 6.78 7.69
N PRO A 10 -3.66 5.82 7.89
CA PRO A 10 -3.50 4.82 8.94
C PRO A 10 -2.25 3.98 8.68
N LEU A 11 -1.71 3.33 9.73
CA LEU A 11 -0.54 2.44 9.63
C LEU A 11 -0.71 1.34 8.58
N LEU A 12 -1.95 0.88 8.40
CA LEU A 12 -2.34 -0.17 7.48
C LEU A 12 -3.48 0.31 6.61
N VAL A 13 -3.34 0.15 5.31
CA VAL A 13 -4.40 0.43 4.34
C VAL A 13 -4.80 -0.85 3.61
N SER A 14 -6.08 -0.97 3.23
CA SER A 14 -6.49 -2.12 2.42
C SER A 14 -5.84 -2.07 1.03
N VAL A 15 -5.63 -3.23 0.39
CA VAL A 15 -5.05 -3.30 -0.96
C VAL A 15 -5.78 -2.41 -1.99
N PRO A 16 -7.13 -2.32 -2.02
CA PRO A 16 -7.83 -1.40 -2.92
C PRO A 16 -7.55 0.08 -2.65
N VAL A 17 -7.27 0.47 -1.39
CA VAL A 17 -6.90 1.85 -1.04
C VAL A 17 -5.46 2.11 -1.47
N ALA A 18 -4.53 1.20 -1.18
CA ALA A 18 -3.14 1.28 -1.65
C ALA A 18 -3.05 1.44 -3.17
N ALA A 19 -3.78 0.63 -3.94
CA ALA A 19 -3.81 0.72 -5.39
C ALA A 19 -4.25 2.10 -5.89
N ARG A 20 -5.24 2.71 -5.21
CA ARG A 20 -5.73 4.05 -5.54
C ARG A 20 -4.68 5.12 -5.24
N ILE A 21 -3.99 5.01 -4.10
CA ILE A 21 -2.91 5.93 -3.71
C ILE A 21 -1.78 5.88 -4.75
N LEU A 22 -1.42 4.68 -5.22
CA LEU A 22 -0.38 4.46 -6.24
C LEU A 22 -0.83 4.79 -7.66
N GLY A 23 -2.11 5.12 -7.89
CA GLY A 23 -2.62 5.37 -9.24
C GLY A 23 -2.67 4.14 -10.16
N VAL A 24 -2.74 2.92 -9.58
CA VAL A 24 -2.77 1.65 -10.34
C VAL A 24 -4.10 0.92 -10.20
N SER A 25 -4.32 -0.07 -11.06
CA SER A 25 -5.49 -0.94 -10.96
C SER A 25 -5.49 -1.77 -9.68
N ARG A 26 -6.67 -2.23 -9.22
CA ARG A 26 -6.79 -3.14 -8.07
C ARG A 26 -6.00 -4.44 -8.28
N SER A 27 -6.02 -5.00 -9.49
CA SER A 27 -5.30 -6.23 -9.81
C SER A 27 -3.79 -6.01 -9.76
N SER A 28 -3.29 -4.86 -10.24
CA SER A 28 -1.89 -4.46 -10.05
C SER A 28 -1.54 -4.34 -8.57
N GLY A 29 -2.39 -3.69 -7.76
CA GLY A 29 -2.20 -3.61 -6.31
C GLY A 29 -2.03 -4.99 -5.66
N TYR A 30 -2.93 -5.93 -5.94
CA TYR A 30 -2.81 -7.31 -5.45
C TYR A 30 -1.55 -8.03 -5.96
N LYS A 31 -1.15 -7.83 -7.22
CA LYS A 31 0.09 -8.39 -7.78
C LYS A 31 1.32 -7.90 -7.01
N LEU A 32 1.43 -6.60 -6.77
CA LEU A 32 2.52 -6.00 -5.99
C LEU A 32 2.57 -6.55 -4.55
N THR A 33 1.39 -6.82 -3.98
CA THR A 33 1.29 -7.40 -2.64
C THR A 33 1.72 -8.88 -2.63
N HIS A 34 1.45 -9.60 -3.72
CA HIS A 34 1.79 -11.01 -3.89
C HIS A 34 3.26 -11.21 -4.27
N SER A 35 3.85 -10.28 -5.04
CA SER A 35 5.28 -10.27 -5.38
C SER A 35 6.16 -9.84 -4.21
N GLY A 36 5.58 -9.19 -3.20
CA GLY A 36 6.30 -8.68 -2.03
C GLY A 36 6.88 -7.27 -2.22
N GLU A 37 6.67 -6.64 -3.38
CA GLU A 37 7.01 -5.23 -3.63
C GLU A 37 6.25 -4.29 -2.69
N LEU A 38 5.05 -4.68 -2.26
CA LEU A 38 4.33 -4.03 -1.17
C LEU A 38 4.34 -4.91 0.09
N LEU A 39 4.98 -4.42 1.14
CA LEU A 39 4.94 -5.05 2.45
C LEU A 39 3.49 -5.10 2.95
N SER A 40 3.05 -6.28 3.37
CA SER A 40 1.66 -6.50 3.76
C SER A 40 1.50 -7.42 4.96
N ARG A 41 0.34 -7.31 5.61
CA ARG A 41 -0.08 -8.11 6.76
C ARG A 41 -1.46 -8.69 6.50
N ARG A 42 -1.68 -9.92 6.95
CA ARG A 42 -3.01 -10.55 6.97
C ARG A 42 -3.64 -10.36 8.35
N LEU A 43 -4.81 -9.75 8.39
CA LEU A 43 -5.61 -9.53 9.60
C LEU A 43 -7.05 -9.94 9.33
N GLY A 44 -7.60 -10.87 10.11
CA GLY A 44 -8.99 -11.33 9.95
C GLY A 44 -9.31 -11.85 8.54
N GLY A 45 -8.35 -12.52 7.89
CA GLY A 45 -8.49 -13.05 6.52
C GLY A 45 -8.32 -12.03 5.39
N ARG A 46 -8.11 -10.75 5.70
CA ARG A 46 -7.90 -9.68 4.72
C ARG A 46 -6.44 -9.25 4.67
N ILE A 47 -5.98 -8.86 3.49
CA ILE A 47 -4.63 -8.34 3.28
C ILE A 47 -4.64 -6.82 3.41
N TYR A 48 -3.70 -6.29 4.17
CA TYR A 48 -3.46 -4.87 4.36
C TYR A 48 -2.01 -4.54 3.99
N VAL A 49 -1.80 -3.43 3.30
CA VAL A 49 -0.49 -2.89 2.96
C VAL A 49 -0.01 -1.99 4.09
N VAL A 50 1.26 -2.12 4.45
CA VAL A 50 1.93 -1.22 5.39
C VAL A 50 2.18 0.10 4.70
N THR A 51 1.67 1.20 5.25
CA THR A 51 1.75 2.52 4.62
C THR A 51 3.19 2.96 4.31
N GLN A 52 4.15 2.60 5.16
CA GLN A 52 5.58 2.86 4.89
C GLN A 52 6.04 2.26 3.54
N SER A 53 5.55 1.06 3.18
CA SER A 53 5.90 0.43 1.91
C SER A 53 5.43 1.22 0.70
N LEU A 54 4.34 1.99 0.83
CA LEU A 54 3.87 2.88 -0.23
C LEU A 54 4.80 4.10 -0.37
N ARG A 55 5.30 4.62 0.75
CA ARG A 55 6.29 5.70 0.78
C ARG A 55 7.59 5.25 0.11
N ASP A 56 8.07 4.07 0.47
CA ASP A 56 9.32 3.51 -0.07
C ASP A 56 9.23 3.31 -1.58
N LEU A 57 8.11 2.77 -2.08
CA LEU A 57 7.91 2.52 -3.50
C LEU A 57 7.83 3.81 -4.34
N GLY A 58 7.23 4.88 -3.81
CA GLY A 58 7.12 6.17 -4.50
C GLY A 58 8.39 7.04 -4.40
N SER A 59 9.39 6.61 -3.63
CA SER A 59 10.66 7.32 -3.43
C SER A 59 11.81 6.79 -4.31
N ALA A 60 11.55 5.73 -5.09
CA ALA A 60 12.46 5.14 -6.06
C ALA A 60 12.26 5.76 -7.46
#